data_AF-A0A7Y8IU99-F1
#
_entry.id   AF-A0A7Y8IU99-F1
#
_cell.length_a   1.000
_cell.length_b   1.000
_cell.length_c   1.000
_cell.angle_alpha   90.00
_cell.angle_beta   90.00
_cell.angle_gamma   90.00
#
_symmetry.space_group_name_H-M   'P 1'
#
loop_
_entity.id
_entity.type
_entity.pdbx_description
1 polymer ?
#
loop_
_entity_poly.entity_id
_entity_poly.type
_entity_poly.pdbx_seq_one_letter_code
_entity_poly.pdbx_strand_id
1 'polypeptide(L)'
;MDRMATKTLAEIYLRQGHIREAFEIFKVLAEKNPQDMEIQKRLKELGEKLHPQPVRHTSSHAREDNIRHLEKWLENIRKRRTN
;
A
#
# COMPACT_ATOMS: atom_id res chain seq x y z
N MET A 1 -17.91 10.86 -18.46
CA MET A 1 -16.71 10.61 -19.29
C MET A 1 -15.95 9.45 -18.68
N ASP A 2 -16.00 8.28 -19.31
CA ASP A 2 -15.13 7.16 -18.97
C ASP A 2 -13.70 7.55 -19.38
N ARG A 3 -12.92 8.12 -18.45
CA ARG A 3 -11.50 8.35 -18.71
C ARG A 3 -10.86 6.98 -18.74
N MET A 4 -10.57 6.49 -19.94
CA MET A 4 -9.75 5.31 -20.15
C MET A 4 -8.43 5.48 -19.38
N ALA A 5 -8.36 4.88 -18.19
CA ALA A 5 -7.15 4.83 -17.40
C ALA A 5 -6.15 4.00 -18.20
N THR A 6 -5.08 4.62 -18.64
CA THR A 6 -4.03 3.99 -19.47
C THR A 6 -2.67 4.28 -18.87
N LYS A 7 -1.74 3.34 -19.05
CA LYS A 7 -0.36 3.48 -18.58
C LYS A 7 0.28 4.76 -19.12
N THR A 8 0.06 5.06 -20.40
CA THR A 8 0.55 6.27 -21.05
C THR A 8 0.04 7.55 -20.38
N LEU A 9 -1.24 7.61 -20.00
CA LEU A 9 -1.78 8.77 -19.30
C LEU A 9 -1.09 8.97 -17.95
N ALA A 10 -0.92 7.89 -17.17
CA ALA A 10 -0.20 7.95 -15.90
C ALA A 10 1.25 8.45 -16.08
N GLU A 11 1.95 7.99 -17.12
CA GLU A 11 3.30 8.44 -17.44
C GLU A 11 3.36 9.93 -17.83
N ILE A 12 2.37 10.45 -18.55
CA ILE A 12 2.27 11.88 -18.88
C ILE A 12 2.16 12.71 -17.60
N TYR A 13 1.29 12.31 -16.67
CA TYR A 13 1.13 12.99 -15.38
C TYR A 13 2.43 12.95 -14.56
N LEU A 14 3.20 11.85 -14.59
CA LEU A 14 4.52 11.79 -13.95
C LEU A 14 5.51 12.77 -14.55
N ARG A 15 5.57 12.87 -15.88
CA ARG A 15 6.47 13.81 -16.57
C ARG A 15 6.14 15.27 -16.27
N GLN A 16 4.86 15.56 -16.00
CA GLN A 16 4.38 16.89 -15.61
C GLN A 16 4.56 17.18 -14.11
N GLY A 17 4.99 16.21 -13.31
CA GLY A 17 5.16 16.35 -11.87
C GLY A 17 3.88 16.13 -11.05
N HIS A 18 2.77 15.75 -11.69
CA HIS A 18 1.51 15.41 -11.05
C HIS A 18 1.52 13.96 -10.53
N ILE A 19 2.38 13.70 -9.54
CA ILE A 19 2.63 12.36 -8.99
C ILE A 19 1.36 11.76 -8.37
N ARG A 20 0.51 12.59 -7.75
CA ARG A 20 -0.76 12.16 -7.14
C ARG A 20 -1.76 11.62 -8.17
N GLU A 21 -1.99 12.38 -9.25
CA GLU A 21 -2.93 11.96 -10.31
C GLU A 21 -2.42 10.72 -11.03
N ALA A 22 -1.10 10.64 -11.29
CA ALA A 22 -0.48 9.44 -11.85
C ALA A 22 -0.70 8.21 -10.95
N PHE A 23 -0.54 8.36 -9.63
CA PHE A 23 -0.77 7.29 -8.66
C PHE A 23 -2.22 6.81 -8.67
N GLU A 24 -3.20 7.71 -8.74
CA GLU A 24 -4.62 7.34 -8.85
C GLU A 24 -4.92 6.55 -10.12
N ILE A 25 -4.33 6.94 -11.26
CA ILE A 25 -4.50 6.21 -12.53
C ILE A 25 -3.88 4.80 -12.44
N PHE A 26 -2.67 4.68 -11.89
CA PHE A 26 -2.06 3.37 -11.68
C PHE A 26 -2.85 2.51 -10.69
N LYS A 27 -3.52 3.12 -9.70
CA LYS A 27 -4.38 2.40 -8.75
C LYS A 27 -5.59 1.79 -9.45
N VAL A 28 -6.28 2.57 -10.28
CA VAL A 28 -7.42 2.08 -11.08
C VAL A 28 -6.98 0.99 -12.05
N LEU A 29 -5.79 1.12 -12.65
CA LEU A 29 -5.21 0.10 -13.52
C LEU A 29 -4.88 -1.20 -12.75
N ALA A 30 -4.36 -1.10 -11.53
CA ALA A 30 -4.09 -2.24 -10.66
C ALA A 30 -5.37 -2.94 -10.21
N GLU A 31 -6.45 -2.20 -9.96
CA GLU A 31 -7.75 -2.78 -9.63
C GLU A 31 -8.32 -3.57 -10.80
N LYS A 32 -8.11 -3.10 -12.03
CA LYS A 32 -8.51 -3.82 -13.25
C LYS A 32 -7.59 -4.98 -13.60
N ASN A 33 -6.28 -4.86 -13.33
CA ASN A 33 -5.26 -5.86 -13.62
C ASN A 33 -4.33 -6.07 -12.41
N PRO A 34 -4.79 -6.81 -11.38
CA PRO A 34 -4.01 -7.02 -10.16
C PRO A 34 -2.78 -7.91 -10.36
N GLN A 35 -2.70 -8.67 -11.46
CA GLN A 35 -1.56 -9.53 -11.79
C GLN A 35 -0.40 -8.77 -12.46
N ASP A 36 -0.62 -7.50 -12.83
CA ASP A 36 0.41 -6.72 -13.49
C ASP A 36 1.45 -6.23 -12.47
N MET A 37 2.55 -6.97 -12.35
CA MET A 37 3.63 -6.67 -11.43
C MET A 37 4.30 -5.32 -11.72
N GLU A 38 4.23 -4.85 -12.96
CA GLU A 38 4.83 -3.59 -13.39
C GLU A 38 4.04 -2.40 -12.83
N ILE A 39 2.71 -2.48 -12.86
CA ILE A 39 1.81 -1.49 -12.24
C ILE A 39 1.98 -1.51 -10.71
N GLN A 40 2.04 -2.69 -10.09
CA GLN A 40 2.25 -2.83 -8.64
C GLN A 40 3.57 -2.19 -8.18
N LYS A 41 4.65 -2.42 -8.94
CA LYS A 41 5.96 -1.81 -8.65
C LYS A 41 5.89 -0.29 -8.74
N ARG A 42 5.31 0.25 -9.82
CA ARG A 42 5.12 1.71 -9.98
C ARG A 42 4.28 2.31 -8.87
N LEU A 43 3.18 1.68 -8.47
CA LEU A 43 2.37 2.14 -7.34
C LEU A 43 3.19 2.26 -6.07
N LYS A 44 4.02 1.26 -5.77
CA LYS A 44 4.88 1.28 -4.59
C LYS A 44 5.88 2.44 -4.65
N GLU A 45 6.61 2.58 -5.76
CA GLU A 45 7.59 3.66 -5.94
C GLU A 45 6.95 5.05 -5.84
N LEU A 46 5.77 5.21 -6.42
CA LEU A 46 5.01 6.47 -6.36
C LEU A 46 4.46 6.75 -4.96
N GLY A 47 4.02 5.72 -4.24
CA GLY A 47 3.58 5.83 -2.85
C GLY A 47 4.71 6.26 -1.92
N GLU A 48 5.91 5.69 -2.08
CA GLU A 48 7.10 6.08 -1.32
C GLU A 48 7.53 7.53 -1.60
N LYS A 49 7.33 8.01 -2.84
CA LYS A 49 7.65 9.38 -3.24
C LYS A 49 6.61 10.40 -2.75
N LEU A 50 5.34 10.02 -2.68
CA LEU A 50 4.25 10.88 -2.20
C LEU A 50 4.24 11.01 -0.68
N HIS A 51 4.55 9.92 0.01
CA HIS A 51 4.68 9.89 1.46
C HIS A 51 6.06 9.33 1.79
N PRO A 52 7.07 10.18 2.08
CA PRO A 52 8.33 9.74 2.67
C PRO A 52 8.05 9.32 4.13
N GLN A 53 7.33 8.22 4.30
CA GLN A 53 7.23 7.53 5.58
C GLN A 53 8.53 6.76 5.73
N PRO A 54 9.17 6.77 6.92
CA PRO A 54 10.35 5.96 7.15
C PRO A 54 9.98 4.51 6.86
N VAL A 55 10.61 3.98 5.83
CA VAL A 55 10.34 2.69 5.22
C VAL A 55 10.39 1.56 6.25
N ARG A 56 9.25 1.19 6.84
CA ARG A 56 9.06 -0.14 7.40
C ARG A 56 8.72 -1.06 6.23
N HIS A 57 9.77 -1.53 5.55
CA HIS A 57 9.69 -2.78 4.80
C HIS A 57 9.38 -3.90 5.79
N THR A 58 8.11 -4.08 6.08
CA THR A 58 7.61 -5.37 6.54
C THR A 58 6.65 -5.83 5.48
N SER A 59 7.20 -6.62 4.57
CA SER A 59 6.70 -7.93 4.19
C SER A 59 5.35 -8.28 4.84
N SER A 60 4.47 -8.88 4.05
CA SER A 60 3.15 -9.42 4.38
C SER A 60 3.00 -10.27 5.67
N HIS A 61 4.03 -10.37 6.52
CA HIS A 61 4.04 -11.05 7.82
C HIS A 61 3.82 -10.13 9.05
N ALA A 62 3.89 -8.80 8.93
CA ALA A 62 3.71 -7.92 10.10
C ALA A 62 2.26 -7.85 10.60
N ARG A 63 1.27 -8.24 9.79
CA ARG A 63 -0.11 -8.34 10.26
C ARG A 63 -0.28 -9.52 11.23
N GLU A 64 0.41 -10.63 10.98
CA GLU A 64 0.40 -11.83 11.84
C GLU A 64 1.21 -11.64 13.12
N ASP A 65 2.38 -11.00 13.03
CA ASP A 65 3.23 -10.81 14.21
C ASP A 65 2.60 -9.86 15.24
N ASN A 66 1.91 -8.81 14.78
CA ASN A 66 1.14 -7.92 15.67
C ASN A 66 -0.01 -8.65 16.38
N ILE A 67 -0.71 -9.57 15.70
CA ILE A 67 -1.78 -10.37 16.32
C ILE A 67 -1.21 -11.24 17.44
N ARG A 68 -0.09 -11.91 17.19
CA ARG A 68 0.55 -12.79 18.18
C ARG A 68 1.03 -12.06 19.44
N HIS A 69 1.53 -10.83 19.29
CA HIS A 69 1.89 -9.98 20.42
C HIS A 69 0.65 -9.52 21.21
N LEU A 70 -0.45 -9.19 20.52
CA LEU A 70 -1.72 -8.80 21.16
C LEU A 70 -2.35 -9.95 21.97
N GLU A 71 -2.34 -11.19 21.44
CA GLU A 71 -2.86 -12.35 22.17
C GLU A 71 -2.09 -12.62 23.47
N LYS A 72 -0.76 -12.52 23.43
CA LYS A 72 0.08 -12.68 24.61
C LYS A 72 -0.15 -11.59 25.65
N TRP A 73 -0.48 -10.38 25.21
CA TRP A 73 -0.85 -9.27 26.08
C TRP A 73 -2.23 -9.48 26.72
N LEU A 74 -3.22 -9.97 25.96
CA LEU A 74 -4.56 -10.30 26.48
C LEU A 74 -4.53 -11.42 27.51
N GLU A 75 -3.70 -12.45 27.31
CA GLU A 75 -3.56 -13.55 28.27
C GLU A 75 -3.01 -13.04 29.61
N ASN A 76 -2.03 -12.12 29.57
CA ASN A 76 -1.43 -11.55 30.77
C ASN A 76 -2.43 -10.67 31.54
N ILE A 77 -3.27 -9.91 30.84
CA ILE A 77 -4.33 -9.10 31.45
C ILE A 77 -5.40 -10.00 32.07
N ARG A 78 -5.78 -11.09 31.40
CA ARG A 78 -6.78 -12.04 31.90
C ARG A 78 -6.29 -12.76 33.17
N LYS A 79 -5.00 -13.13 33.24
CA LYS A 79 -4.38 -13.70 34.45
C LYS A 79 -4.42 -12.73 35.63
N ARG A 80 -4.19 -11.44 35.40
CA ARG A 80 -4.25 -10.40 36.46
C ARG A 80 -5.65 -10.09 36.97
N ARG A 81 -6.71 -10.45 36.24
CA ARG A 81 -8.11 -10.20 36.64
C ARG A 81 -8.77 -11.38 37.36
N THR A 82 -8.08 -12.53 37.41
CA THR A 82 -8.59 -13.79 37.97
C THR A 82 -7.82 -14.22 39.23
N ASN A 83 -6.99 -13.32 39.79
CA ASN A 83 -6.29 -13.43 41.07
C ASN A 83 -6.61 -12.20 41.93
#